data_AF-X1A684-F1
#
_entry.id   AF-X1A684-F1
#
_cell.length_a   1.000
_cell.length_b   1.000
_cell.length_c   1.000
_cell.angle_alpha   90.00
_cell.angle_beta   90.00
_cell.angle_gamma   90.00
#
_symmetry.space_group_name_H-M   'P 1'
#
loop_
_entity.id
_entity.type
_entity.pdbx_description
1 polymer ?
#
loop_
_entity_poly.entity_id
_entity_poly.type
_entity_poly.pdbx_seq_one_letter_code
_entity_poly.pdbx_strand_id
1 'polypeptide(L)'
;GGKNYRKVKEALERIRMTGIKSEGAFYHKGKKEWISKVFGLYDSIIFKGAKLEDGSIAEKNLLYLGNIYLQSLNSFNIKPIDYTYWRSLESKIASRLYEILGIKFYGVRNKKEGFIRYKYSTLSQLLPVTPHEYISSAKRQLDPANNELKDTGFISKYEWSENGNNDWLIYYWPGERAKEEMKRVRAFTTHQEEDLLPESKREVKIYSKEQVNLINKLLELNISKITAENLIKNNDQGLIKKWIEAINYSNADDKAAYLVKAIRENWQFPEEYLRKKREEQRKEEEEKTEHIKIKRQEEENKKR
;
A
#
# COMPACT_ATOMS: atom_id res chain seq x y z
N GLY A 1 33.02 24.01 -20.07
CA GLY A 1 31.60 23.87 -20.45
C GLY A 1 31.27 22.55 -21.16
N GLY A 2 31.70 22.38 -22.41
CA GLY A 2 31.16 21.35 -23.34
C GLY A 2 31.24 19.87 -22.91
N LYS A 3 32.30 19.44 -22.21
CA LYS A 3 32.49 18.03 -21.82
C LYS A 3 31.38 17.52 -20.89
N ASN A 4 30.93 18.34 -19.94
CA ASN A 4 29.86 17.95 -19.01
C ASN A 4 28.50 17.90 -19.73
N TYR A 5 28.21 18.86 -20.62
CA TYR A 5 26.99 18.84 -21.43
C TYR A 5 26.91 17.59 -22.30
N ARG A 6 28.01 17.23 -22.97
CA ARG A 6 28.07 16.00 -23.77
C ARG A 6 27.84 14.75 -22.91
N LYS A 7 28.49 14.65 -21.75
CA LYS A 7 28.28 13.52 -20.82
C LYS A 7 26.84 13.39 -20.35
N VAL A 8 26.18 14.49 -20.03
CA VAL A 8 24.76 14.49 -19.62
C VAL A 8 23.88 14.03 -20.77
N LYS A 9 24.11 14.54 -21.98
CA LYS A 9 23.37 14.14 -23.19
C LYS A 9 23.50 12.63 -23.43
N GLU A 10 24.73 12.12 -23.48
CA GLU A 10 25.01 10.69 -23.67
C GLU A 10 24.40 9.82 -22.57
N ALA A 11 24.45 10.27 -21.31
CA ALA A 11 23.84 9.54 -20.19
C ALA A 11 22.32 9.44 -20.33
N LEU A 12 21.66 10.54 -20.69
CA LEU A 12 20.22 10.59 -20.90
C LEU A 12 19.77 9.69 -22.07
N GLU A 13 20.50 9.71 -23.18
CA GLU A 13 20.26 8.83 -24.32
C GLU A 13 20.41 7.35 -23.93
N ARG A 14 21.47 6.99 -23.18
CA ARG A 14 21.65 5.61 -22.68
C ARG A 14 20.51 5.17 -21.76
N ILE A 15 20.07 6.04 -20.85
CA ILE A 15 18.95 5.71 -19.94
C ILE A 15 17.67 5.48 -20.74
N ARG A 16 17.40 6.31 -21.75
CA ARG A 16 16.22 6.12 -22.63
C ARG A 16 16.25 4.78 -23.35
N MET A 17 17.41 4.36 -23.85
CA MET A 17 17.56 3.11 -24.59
C MET A 17 17.59 1.86 -23.69
N THR A 18 17.68 2.04 -22.37
CA THR A 18 17.70 0.93 -21.42
C THR A 18 16.29 0.36 -21.23
N GLY A 19 16.09 -0.88 -21.65
CA GLY A 19 14.87 -1.65 -21.39
C GLY A 19 14.90 -2.33 -20.03
N ILE A 20 13.83 -2.17 -19.26
CA ILE A 20 13.59 -2.83 -17.98
C ILE A 20 12.54 -3.91 -18.20
N LYS A 21 12.88 -5.17 -17.92
CA LYS A 21 11.93 -6.27 -17.87
C LYS A 21 11.48 -6.48 -16.43
N SER A 22 10.20 -6.27 -16.16
CA SER A 22 9.56 -6.67 -14.91
C SER A 22 8.81 -7.97 -15.11
N GLU A 23 9.01 -8.93 -14.22
CA GLU A 23 8.24 -10.17 -14.12
C GLU A 23 7.51 -10.17 -12.78
N GLY A 24 6.29 -9.62 -12.75
CA GLY A 24 5.48 -9.56 -11.53
C GLY A 24 6.10 -8.73 -10.40
N ALA A 25 6.90 -7.71 -10.70
CA ALA A 25 7.63 -6.95 -9.67
C ALA A 25 6.79 -5.86 -8.98
N PHE A 26 5.67 -5.43 -9.59
CA PHE A 26 4.80 -4.41 -8.99
C PHE A 26 3.33 -4.63 -9.38
N TYR A 27 2.46 -4.39 -8.39
CA TYR A 27 1.01 -4.50 -8.52
C TYR A 27 0.43 -3.15 -8.97
N HIS A 28 -0.21 -3.13 -10.13
CA HIS A 28 -0.90 -1.93 -10.60
C HIS A 28 -2.25 -1.80 -9.88
N LYS A 29 -2.31 -1.00 -8.81
CA LYS A 29 -3.54 -0.81 -8.00
C LYS A 29 -4.78 -0.47 -8.84
N GLY A 30 -4.64 0.37 -9.88
CA GLY A 30 -5.75 0.75 -10.76
C GLY A 30 -6.30 -0.37 -11.67
N LYS A 31 -5.48 -1.35 -12.05
CA LYS A 31 -5.85 -2.46 -12.95
C LYS A 31 -5.97 -3.80 -12.23
N LYS A 32 -5.57 -3.84 -10.95
CA LYS A 32 -5.53 -5.03 -10.09
C LYS A 32 -4.69 -6.19 -10.67
N GLU A 33 -3.66 -5.89 -11.45
CA GLU A 33 -2.80 -6.87 -12.12
C GLU A 33 -1.33 -6.73 -11.70
N TRP A 34 -0.61 -7.86 -11.71
CA TRP A 34 0.84 -7.89 -11.59
C TRP A 34 1.47 -7.60 -12.96
N ILE A 35 2.33 -6.59 -13.03
CA ILE A 35 2.90 -6.18 -14.31
C ILE A 35 4.08 -7.07 -14.70
N SER A 36 3.84 -7.91 -15.71
CA SER A 36 4.87 -8.61 -16.48
C SER A 36 5.06 -7.91 -17.83
N LYS A 37 5.91 -6.89 -17.88
CA LYS A 37 6.10 -6.02 -19.07
C LYS A 37 7.55 -5.58 -19.20
N VAL A 38 7.94 -5.29 -20.44
CA VAL A 38 9.18 -4.59 -20.78
C VAL A 38 8.86 -3.11 -20.98
N PHE A 39 9.61 -2.21 -20.34
CA PHE A 39 9.40 -0.76 -20.42
C PHE A 39 10.71 0.02 -20.25
N GLY A 40 10.72 1.30 -20.63
CA GLY A 40 11.83 2.23 -20.35
C GLY A 40 11.49 3.20 -19.22
N LEU A 41 12.51 3.83 -18.64
CA LEU A 41 12.30 4.91 -17.65
C LEU A 41 11.83 6.21 -18.28
N TYR A 42 12.33 6.51 -19.48
CA TYR A 42 11.93 7.66 -20.28
C TYR A 42 11.25 7.16 -21.56
N ASP A 43 10.19 7.82 -22.00
CA ASP A 43 9.55 7.57 -23.30
C ASP A 43 10.15 8.46 -24.38
N SER A 44 10.45 9.73 -24.04
CA SER A 44 11.13 10.67 -24.93
C SER A 44 11.98 11.68 -24.15
N ILE A 45 12.93 12.28 -24.84
CA ILE A 45 13.84 13.31 -24.31
C ILE A 45 13.89 14.44 -25.33
N ILE A 46 13.61 15.67 -24.88
CA ILE A 46 13.75 16.88 -25.68
C ILE A 46 14.89 17.69 -25.09
N PHE A 47 15.97 17.88 -25.85
CA PHE A 47 17.10 18.67 -25.38
C PHE A 47 16.85 20.17 -25.55
N LYS A 48 17.46 20.96 -24.68
CA LYS A 48 17.45 22.42 -24.77
C LYS A 48 17.82 22.88 -26.19
N GLY A 49 17.02 23.79 -26.75
CA GLY A 49 17.19 24.33 -28.10
C GLY A 49 16.41 23.61 -29.19
N ALA A 50 15.76 22.48 -28.89
CA ALA A 50 14.84 21.82 -29.82
C ALA A 50 13.50 22.56 -29.92
N LYS A 51 12.87 22.51 -31.10
CA LYS A 51 11.53 23.07 -31.34
C LYS A 51 10.45 22.12 -30.79
N LEU A 52 9.51 22.66 -30.04
CA LEU A 52 8.35 21.96 -29.47
C LEU A 52 7.18 21.94 -30.46
N GLU A 53 6.16 21.13 -30.16
CA GLU A 53 4.96 20.96 -30.99
C GLU A 53 4.16 22.27 -31.16
N ASP A 54 4.14 23.11 -30.13
CA ASP A 54 3.52 24.45 -30.14
C ASP A 54 4.37 25.50 -30.90
N GLY A 55 5.52 25.10 -31.45
CA GLY A 55 6.44 25.95 -32.18
C GLY A 55 7.46 26.71 -31.33
N SER A 56 7.34 26.66 -30.00
CA SER A 56 8.30 27.26 -29.07
C SER A 56 9.62 26.49 -29.01
N ILE A 57 10.65 27.06 -28.36
CA ILE A 57 11.96 26.43 -28.20
C ILE A 57 12.11 25.94 -26.75
N ALA A 58 12.56 24.70 -26.58
CA ALA A 58 12.81 24.13 -25.26
C ALA A 58 13.93 24.90 -24.54
N GLU A 59 13.60 25.60 -23.46
CA GLU A 59 14.57 26.35 -22.64
C GLU A 59 15.49 25.45 -21.80
N LYS A 60 15.04 24.22 -21.54
CA LYS A 60 15.66 23.21 -20.69
C LYS A 60 15.56 21.83 -21.35
N ASN A 61 16.29 20.85 -20.80
CA ASN A 61 16.08 19.46 -21.17
C ASN A 61 14.76 18.98 -20.53
N LEU A 62 13.87 18.42 -21.34
CA LEU A 62 12.59 17.86 -20.92
C LEU A 62 12.68 16.33 -20.98
N LEU A 63 12.33 15.67 -19.88
CA LEU A 63 12.35 14.21 -19.75
C LEU A 63 10.91 13.73 -19.59
N TYR A 64 10.41 12.97 -20.56
CA TYR A 64 9.08 12.38 -20.50
C TYR A 64 9.21 11.00 -19.89
N LEU A 65 8.63 10.82 -18.71
CA LEU A 65 8.69 9.56 -17.98
C LEU A 65 7.87 8.48 -18.69
N GLY A 66 8.40 7.26 -18.72
CA GLY A 66 7.68 6.10 -19.21
C GLY A 66 6.38 5.90 -18.46
N ASN A 67 5.26 5.67 -19.15
CA ASN A 67 3.94 5.57 -18.50
C ASN A 67 3.93 4.60 -17.30
N ILE A 68 4.54 3.42 -17.45
CA ILE A 68 4.64 2.42 -16.39
C ILE A 68 5.47 2.94 -15.20
N TYR A 69 6.57 3.63 -15.46
CA TYR A 69 7.41 4.22 -14.43
C TYR A 69 6.70 5.36 -13.70
N LEU A 70 6.03 6.25 -14.43
CA LEU A 70 5.22 7.34 -13.89
C LEU A 70 4.10 6.82 -12.97
N GLN A 71 3.38 5.78 -13.40
CA GLN A 71 2.35 5.13 -12.57
C GLN A 71 2.93 4.56 -11.28
N SER A 72 4.13 3.97 -11.35
CA SER A 72 4.83 3.44 -10.17
C SER A 72 5.20 4.54 -9.17
N LEU A 73 5.72 5.68 -9.67
CA LEU A 73 6.03 6.86 -8.86
C LEU A 73 4.77 7.43 -8.20
N ASN A 74 3.70 7.64 -8.98
CA ASN A 74 2.43 8.14 -8.48
C ASN A 74 1.75 7.18 -7.49
N SER A 75 2.11 5.90 -7.50
CA SER A 75 1.63 4.89 -6.55
C SER A 75 2.52 4.76 -5.31
N PHE A 76 3.53 5.63 -5.14
CA PHE A 76 4.48 5.61 -4.03
C PHE A 76 5.22 4.28 -3.87
N ASN A 77 5.48 3.58 -4.98
CA ASN A 77 6.37 2.42 -5.00
C ASN A 77 7.85 2.88 -4.95
N ILE A 78 8.16 3.80 -4.04
CA ILE A 78 9.45 4.46 -3.89
C ILE A 78 9.88 4.44 -2.42
N LYS A 79 11.19 4.41 -2.18
CA LYS A 79 11.75 4.77 -0.87
C LYS A 79 12.24 6.22 -0.98
N PRO A 80 11.74 7.16 -0.16
CA PRO A 80 12.32 8.49 -0.10
C PRO A 80 13.75 8.41 0.48
N ILE A 81 14.63 9.20 -0.10
CA ILE A 81 16.03 9.34 0.30
C ILE A 81 16.18 10.63 1.10
N ASP A 82 16.94 10.58 2.20
CA ASP A 82 17.43 11.81 2.85
C ASP A 82 18.51 12.42 1.96
N TYR A 83 18.12 13.42 1.15
CA TYR A 83 19.00 14.05 0.19
C TYR A 83 20.19 14.77 0.85
N THR A 84 19.97 15.38 2.01
CA THR A 84 21.01 16.09 2.76
C THR A 84 22.06 15.12 3.25
N TYR A 85 21.63 13.99 3.82
CA TYR A 85 22.54 12.93 4.24
C TYR A 85 23.25 12.28 3.05
N TRP A 86 22.54 11.96 1.97
CA TRP A 86 23.15 11.39 0.76
C TRP A 86 24.23 12.31 0.17
N ARG A 87 24.00 13.64 0.20
CA ARG A 87 24.96 14.67 -0.21
C ARG A 87 26.14 14.85 0.74
N SER A 88 25.98 14.56 2.03
CA SER A 88 27.06 14.71 3.01
C SER A 88 28.08 13.56 2.94
N LEU A 89 27.75 12.46 2.26
CA LEU A 89 28.68 11.34 2.05
C LEU A 89 29.78 11.72 1.05
N GLU A 90 31.02 11.56 1.48
CA GLU A 90 32.23 11.83 0.69
C GLU A 90 32.43 10.75 -0.36
N SER A 91 32.28 9.47 0.03
CA SER A 91 32.46 8.34 -0.89
C SER A 91 31.23 8.13 -1.77
N LYS A 92 31.45 8.08 -3.09
CA LYS A 92 30.39 7.69 -4.05
C LYS A 92 29.94 6.24 -3.86
N ILE A 93 30.83 5.39 -3.34
CA ILE A 93 30.48 4.02 -2.97
C ILE A 93 29.54 4.05 -1.75
N ALA A 94 29.81 4.89 -0.74
CA ALA A 94 28.93 5.04 0.42
C ALA A 94 27.56 5.60 0.03
N SER A 95 27.51 6.63 -0.82
CA SER A 95 26.25 7.17 -1.36
C SER A 95 25.41 6.08 -2.05
N ARG A 96 26.05 5.24 -2.88
CA ARG A 96 25.36 4.17 -3.59
C ARG A 96 24.95 3.03 -2.66
N LEU A 97 25.80 2.66 -1.70
CA LEU A 97 25.47 1.70 -0.66
C LEU A 97 24.27 2.15 0.16
N TYR A 98 24.22 3.41 0.55
CA TYR A 98 23.07 3.99 1.26
C TYR A 98 21.76 3.77 0.50
N GLU A 99 21.72 4.06 -0.81
CA GLU A 99 20.55 3.84 -1.65
C GLU A 99 20.11 2.36 -1.64
N ILE A 100 21.06 1.45 -1.84
CA ILE A 100 20.80 0.01 -1.95
C ILE A 100 20.36 -0.59 -0.61
N LEU A 101 21.15 -0.36 0.44
CA LEU A 101 20.90 -0.90 1.78
C LEU A 101 19.63 -0.30 2.38
N GLY A 102 19.38 0.99 2.16
CA GLY A 102 18.20 1.68 2.66
C GLY A 102 16.90 1.04 2.20
N ILE A 103 16.83 0.59 0.94
CA ILE A 103 15.68 -0.15 0.39
C ILE A 103 15.53 -1.50 1.09
N LYS A 104 16.62 -2.23 1.31
CA LYS A 104 16.57 -3.57 1.94
C LYS A 104 16.28 -3.54 3.43
N PHE A 105 16.81 -2.57 4.17
CA PHE A 105 16.50 -2.42 5.59
C PHE A 105 15.00 -2.25 5.83
N TYR A 106 14.30 -1.53 4.95
CA TYR A 106 12.84 -1.41 5.00
C TYR A 106 12.15 -2.79 4.99
N GLY A 107 12.63 -3.73 4.17
CA GLY A 107 12.10 -5.09 4.06
C GLY A 107 12.51 -6.05 5.19
N VAL A 108 13.44 -5.67 6.06
CA VAL A 108 13.96 -6.53 7.15
C VAL A 108 13.47 -6.10 8.53
N ARG A 109 12.76 -4.97 8.63
CA ARG A 109 12.13 -4.46 9.86
C ARG A 109 11.35 -5.51 10.67
N ASN A 110 10.75 -6.51 10.01
CA ASN A 110 9.91 -7.53 10.65
C ASN A 110 10.59 -8.91 10.74
N LYS A 111 11.88 -9.04 10.38
CA LYS A 111 12.59 -10.32 10.38
C LYS A 111 13.36 -10.50 11.69
N LYS A 112 13.35 -11.74 12.22
CA LYS A 112 14.06 -12.13 13.45
C LYS A 112 15.57 -11.88 13.38
N GLU A 113 16.15 -11.96 12.19
CA GLU A 113 17.60 -11.92 11.98
C GLU A 113 18.19 -10.50 12.10
N GLY A 114 17.40 -9.43 11.91
CA GLY A 114 17.85 -8.04 12.13
C GLY A 114 18.96 -7.53 11.20
N PHE A 115 19.42 -8.32 10.23
CA PHE A 115 20.46 -7.96 9.25
C PHE A 115 20.04 -8.26 7.81
N ILE A 116 20.76 -7.66 6.86
CA ILE A 116 20.70 -8.01 5.44
C ILE A 116 22.04 -8.57 5.00
N ARG A 117 22.02 -9.50 4.05
CA ARG A 117 23.24 -10.03 3.44
C ARG A 117 23.24 -9.83 1.93
N TYR A 118 24.42 -9.53 1.41
CA TYR A 118 24.68 -9.44 -0.02
C TYR A 118 25.85 -10.34 -0.39
N LYS A 119 25.77 -10.96 -1.57
CA LYS A 119 26.95 -11.51 -2.23
C LYS A 119 27.82 -10.35 -2.73
N TYR A 120 29.12 -10.45 -2.57
CA TYR A 120 30.08 -9.45 -3.06
C TYR A 120 29.99 -9.30 -4.58
N SER A 121 29.89 -10.42 -5.30
CA SER A 121 29.67 -10.42 -6.75
C SER A 121 28.45 -9.58 -7.18
N THR A 122 27.32 -9.77 -6.50
CA THR A 122 26.09 -9.00 -6.75
C THR A 122 26.27 -7.54 -6.38
N LEU A 123 26.88 -7.26 -5.23
CA LEU A 123 27.09 -5.89 -4.78
C LEU A 123 28.01 -5.11 -5.73
N SER A 124 29.05 -5.75 -6.25
CA SER A 124 29.99 -5.17 -7.22
C SER A 124 29.31 -4.78 -8.53
N GLN A 125 28.26 -5.48 -8.95
CA GLN A 125 27.46 -5.11 -10.13
C GLN A 125 26.56 -3.90 -9.89
N LEU A 126 26.17 -3.65 -8.63
CA LEU A 126 25.27 -2.57 -8.24
C LEU A 126 26.02 -1.29 -7.82
N LEU A 127 27.28 -1.45 -7.45
CA LEU A 127 28.18 -0.39 -7.03
C LEU A 127 29.05 0.10 -8.20
N PRO A 128 29.52 1.35 -8.16
CA PRO A 128 30.46 1.88 -9.16
C PRO A 128 31.88 1.38 -8.87
N VAL A 129 32.08 0.07 -8.85
CA VAL A 129 33.35 -0.57 -8.44
C VAL A 129 33.79 -1.66 -9.41
N THR A 130 35.07 -1.94 -9.44
CA THR A 130 35.63 -3.07 -10.20
C THR A 130 35.68 -4.30 -9.28
N PRO A 131 35.09 -5.44 -9.68
CA PRO A 131 35.16 -6.67 -8.90
C PRO A 131 36.60 -7.18 -8.79
N HIS A 132 36.91 -7.87 -7.68
CA HIS A 132 38.26 -8.35 -7.35
C HIS A 132 38.19 -9.81 -6.90
N GLU A 133 39.20 -10.60 -7.25
CA GLU A 133 39.31 -12.04 -6.92
C GLU A 133 39.86 -12.31 -5.52
N TYR A 134 40.47 -11.32 -4.87
CA TYR A 134 41.01 -11.44 -3.52
C TYR A 134 40.19 -10.63 -2.51
N ILE A 135 39.84 -11.26 -1.39
CA ILE A 135 39.06 -10.63 -0.31
C ILE A 135 39.75 -9.38 0.26
N SER A 136 41.08 -9.37 0.34
CA SER A 136 41.85 -8.22 0.81
C SER A 136 41.69 -7.00 -0.08
N SER A 137 41.64 -7.19 -1.40
CA SER A 137 41.39 -6.13 -2.38
C SER A 137 39.94 -5.66 -2.34
N ALA A 138 38.98 -6.60 -2.23
CA ALA A 138 37.56 -6.28 -2.07
C ALA A 138 37.31 -5.43 -0.81
N LYS A 139 37.88 -5.84 0.33
CA LYS A 139 37.83 -5.09 1.59
C LYS A 139 38.48 -3.72 1.45
N ARG A 140 39.67 -3.62 0.87
CA ARG A 140 40.35 -2.33 0.64
C ARG A 140 39.49 -1.33 -0.16
N GLN A 141 38.67 -1.83 -1.08
CA GLN A 141 37.79 -1.00 -1.92
C GLN A 141 36.48 -0.61 -1.22
N LEU A 142 35.84 -1.54 -0.49
CA LEU A 142 34.51 -1.31 0.09
C LEU A 142 34.52 -0.85 1.55
N ASP A 143 35.51 -1.27 2.35
CA ASP A 143 35.56 -0.98 3.78
C ASP A 143 35.61 0.53 4.09
N PRO A 144 36.30 1.41 3.33
CA PRO A 144 36.23 2.84 3.57
C PRO A 144 34.80 3.38 3.52
N ALA A 145 34.01 2.93 2.53
CA ALA A 145 32.61 3.34 2.39
C ALA A 145 31.71 2.72 3.48
N ASN A 146 31.98 1.48 3.88
CA ASN A 146 31.25 0.83 4.97
C ASN A 146 31.54 1.50 6.32
N ASN A 147 32.79 1.89 6.57
CA ASN A 147 33.19 2.63 7.76
C ASN A 147 32.53 4.00 7.78
N GLU A 148 32.51 4.73 6.67
CA GLU A 148 31.80 6.01 6.58
C GLU A 148 30.31 5.86 6.95
N LEU A 149 29.61 4.87 6.38
CA LEU A 149 28.19 4.61 6.72
C LEU A 149 27.99 4.18 8.17
N LYS A 150 29.00 3.56 8.79
CA LYS A 150 28.96 3.17 10.20
C LYS A 150 29.16 4.40 11.10
N ASP A 151 30.15 5.23 10.77
CA ASP A 151 30.53 6.42 11.55
C ASP A 151 29.42 7.47 11.54
N THR A 152 28.67 7.59 10.45
CA THR A 152 27.49 8.47 10.35
C THR A 152 26.20 7.85 10.93
N GLY A 153 26.28 6.62 11.44
CA GLY A 153 25.19 5.91 12.12
C GLY A 153 24.12 5.33 11.20
N PHE A 154 24.36 5.26 9.88
CA PHE A 154 23.43 4.63 8.94
C PHE A 154 23.42 3.10 9.05
N ILE A 155 24.59 2.48 9.19
CA ILE A 155 24.72 1.09 9.61
C ILE A 155 25.30 1.03 11.02
N SER A 156 24.94 0.02 11.81
CA SER A 156 25.56 -0.19 13.13
C SER A 156 26.81 -1.06 13.03
N LYS A 157 26.80 -2.01 12.09
CA LYS A 157 27.86 -2.98 11.88
C LYS A 157 27.82 -3.51 10.45
N TYR A 158 28.97 -3.96 9.96
CA TYR A 158 29.07 -4.84 8.81
C TYR A 158 30.05 -5.98 9.08
N GLU A 159 29.86 -7.14 8.45
CA GLU A 159 30.75 -8.29 8.57
C GLU A 159 30.94 -9.00 7.23
N TRP A 160 32.16 -9.47 7.00
CA TRP A 160 32.50 -10.32 5.87
C TRP A 160 32.49 -11.79 6.30
N SER A 161 31.92 -12.65 5.49
CA SER A 161 31.97 -14.10 5.66
C SER A 161 32.26 -14.77 4.32
N GLU A 162 32.93 -15.91 4.35
CA GLU A 162 33.10 -16.74 3.17
C GLU A 162 31.83 -17.51 2.88
N ASN A 163 31.43 -17.54 1.61
CA ASN A 163 30.43 -18.46 1.12
C ASN A 163 31.20 -19.57 0.40
N GLY A 164 30.99 -20.83 0.75
CA GLY A 164 31.71 -21.99 0.19
C GLY A 164 31.64 -22.16 -1.35
N ASN A 165 31.03 -21.21 -2.06
CA ASN A 165 30.87 -21.13 -3.51
C ASN A 165 31.80 -20.07 -4.15
N ASN A 166 33.01 -19.88 -3.62
CA ASN A 166 34.02 -18.95 -4.16
C ASN A 166 33.53 -17.49 -4.29
N ASP A 167 32.68 -17.06 -3.37
CA ASP A 167 32.14 -15.70 -3.27
C ASP A 167 32.10 -15.30 -1.79
N TRP A 168 31.99 -14.01 -1.50
CA TRP A 168 31.92 -13.52 -0.13
C TRP A 168 30.55 -12.95 0.17
N LEU A 169 30.09 -13.13 1.40
CA LEU A 169 28.89 -12.50 1.91
C LEU A 169 29.28 -11.31 2.77
N ILE A 170 28.57 -10.21 2.57
CA ILE A 170 28.67 -9.02 3.40
C ILE A 170 27.34 -8.84 4.11
N TYR A 171 27.39 -8.84 5.42
CA TYR A 171 26.27 -8.66 6.32
C TYR A 171 26.22 -7.20 6.76
N TYR A 172 25.03 -6.63 6.83
CA TYR A 172 24.81 -5.25 7.28
C TYR A 172 23.67 -5.19 8.29
N TRP A 173 23.88 -4.44 9.36
CA TRP A 173 22.87 -4.18 10.38
C TRP A 173 22.43 -2.72 10.31
N PRO A 174 21.12 -2.44 10.38
CA PRO A 174 20.62 -1.07 10.35
C PRO A 174 21.09 -0.31 11.59
N GLY A 175 21.68 0.87 11.38
CA GLY A 175 22.01 1.82 12.43
C GLY A 175 20.79 2.63 12.86
N GLU A 176 20.97 3.48 13.88
CA GLU A 176 19.87 4.31 14.41
C GLU A 176 19.30 5.25 13.34
N ARG A 177 20.15 5.86 12.49
CA ARG A 177 19.69 6.71 11.39
C ARG A 177 18.79 5.94 10.42
N ALA A 178 19.18 4.73 10.02
CA ALA A 178 18.34 3.90 9.14
C ALA A 178 17.00 3.54 9.82
N LYS A 179 17.02 3.24 11.13
CA LYS A 179 15.80 2.95 11.91
C LYS A 179 14.87 4.14 11.98
N GLU A 180 15.40 5.34 12.19
CA GLU A 180 14.62 6.57 12.17
C GLU A 180 14.00 6.85 10.81
N GLU A 181 14.77 6.72 9.73
CA GLU A 181 14.24 6.87 8.36
C GLU A 181 13.07 5.90 8.13
N MET A 182 13.22 4.63 8.52
CA MET A 182 12.16 3.64 8.39
C MET A 182 10.89 4.00 9.17
N LYS A 183 11.02 4.65 10.32
CA LYS A 183 9.89 5.17 11.10
C LYS A 183 9.23 6.36 10.39
N ARG A 184 10.01 7.32 9.86
CA ARG A 184 9.50 8.49 9.15
C ARG A 184 8.75 8.12 7.87
N VAL A 185 9.27 7.15 7.10
CA VAL A 185 8.59 6.67 5.88
C VAL A 185 7.23 6.08 6.21
N ARG A 186 7.07 5.36 7.32
CA ARG A 186 5.76 4.84 7.74
C ARG A 186 4.76 5.97 7.95
N ALA A 187 5.15 7.02 8.69
CA ALA A 187 4.31 8.20 8.89
C ALA A 187 3.97 8.85 7.55
N PHE A 188 4.95 9.03 6.67
CA PHE A 188 4.76 9.63 5.35
C PHE A 188 3.81 8.81 4.46
N THR A 189 3.98 7.50 4.34
CA THR A 189 3.06 6.66 3.55
C THR A 189 1.67 6.59 4.17
N THR A 190 1.54 6.60 5.50
CA THR A 190 0.22 6.63 6.15
C THR A 190 -0.50 7.96 5.91
N HIS A 191 0.20 9.09 6.07
CA HIS A 191 -0.37 10.42 5.80
C HIS A 191 -0.61 10.67 4.30
N GLN A 192 0.25 10.14 3.42
CA GLN A 192 0.04 10.23 1.98
C GLN A 192 -1.03 9.27 1.45
N GLU A 193 -1.25 8.12 2.07
CA GLU A 193 -2.44 7.31 1.79
C GLU A 193 -3.73 8.06 2.19
N GLU A 194 -3.67 8.98 3.16
CA GLU A 194 -4.76 9.89 3.51
C GLU A 194 -4.86 11.10 2.54
N ASP A 195 -3.73 11.68 2.10
CA ASP A 195 -3.67 12.90 1.27
C ASP A 195 -3.71 12.67 -0.26
N LEU A 196 -3.22 11.53 -0.76
CA LEU A 196 -3.20 11.18 -2.21
C LEU A 196 -4.35 10.29 -2.63
N LEU A 197 -5.32 10.06 -1.76
CA LEU A 197 -6.68 9.86 -2.25
C LEU A 197 -7.04 11.16 -2.97
N PRO A 198 -7.20 11.16 -4.32
CA PRO A 198 -7.60 12.36 -5.01
C PRO A 198 -8.88 12.89 -4.36
N GLU A 199 -8.98 14.20 -4.15
CA GLU A 199 -10.23 14.84 -3.72
C GLU A 199 -11.40 14.49 -4.68
N SER A 200 -11.11 13.99 -5.88
CA SER A 200 -12.08 13.40 -6.82
C SER A 200 -12.52 11.96 -6.55
N LYS A 201 -12.14 11.37 -5.41
CA LYS A 201 -12.80 10.20 -4.80
C LYS A 201 -13.13 10.40 -3.32
N ARG A 202 -13.20 11.66 -2.86
CA ARG A 202 -14.29 11.99 -1.93
C ARG A 202 -15.58 11.99 -2.74
N GLU A 203 -16.03 10.80 -3.12
CA GLU A 203 -17.43 10.54 -2.80
C GLU A 203 -17.44 10.74 -1.28
N VAL A 204 -17.84 11.95 -0.85
CA VAL A 204 -18.73 11.99 0.30
C VAL A 204 -19.82 11.02 -0.12
N LYS A 205 -19.68 9.74 0.27
CA LYS A 205 -20.80 8.84 0.23
C LYS A 205 -21.74 9.49 1.21
N ILE A 206 -22.65 10.27 0.66
CA ILE A 206 -23.81 10.77 1.36
C ILE A 206 -24.60 9.51 1.62
N TYR A 207 -24.17 8.79 2.67
CA TYR A 207 -24.94 7.72 3.23
C TYR A 207 -26.25 8.39 3.66
N SER A 208 -27.38 7.82 3.27
CA SER A 208 -28.65 8.29 3.79
C SER A 208 -28.61 8.24 5.33
N LYS A 209 -29.43 9.05 6.00
CA LYS A 209 -29.54 9.03 7.46
C LYS A 209 -29.75 7.61 8.01
N GLU A 210 -30.44 6.77 7.24
CA GLU A 210 -30.67 5.35 7.54
C GLU A 210 -29.40 4.49 7.43
N GLN A 211 -28.60 4.70 6.38
CA GLN A 211 -27.32 3.99 6.20
C GLN A 211 -26.31 4.35 7.29
N VAL A 212 -26.22 5.64 7.69
CA VAL A 212 -25.36 6.07 8.80
C VAL A 212 -25.79 5.40 10.11
N ASN A 213 -27.10 5.34 10.38
CA ASN A 213 -27.62 4.65 11.55
C ASN A 213 -27.28 3.15 11.54
N LEU A 214 -27.35 2.49 10.37
CA LEU A 214 -26.96 1.09 10.24
C LEU A 214 -25.45 0.88 10.45
N ILE A 215 -24.59 1.78 9.96
CA ILE A 215 -23.15 1.74 10.20
C ILE A 215 -22.87 1.81 11.71
N ASN A 216 -23.49 2.77 12.40
CA ASN A 216 -23.30 2.93 13.85
C ASN A 216 -23.73 1.69 14.64
N LYS A 217 -24.86 1.07 14.26
CA LYS A 217 -25.31 -0.20 14.88
C LYS A 217 -24.35 -1.36 14.63
N LEU A 218 -23.71 -1.43 13.45
CA LEU A 218 -22.69 -2.46 13.18
C LEU A 218 -21.40 -2.21 13.96
N LEU A 219 -21.02 -0.94 14.17
CA LEU A 219 -19.88 -0.57 15.01
C LEU A 219 -20.11 -0.93 16.49
N GLU A 220 -21.33 -0.72 17.01
CA GLU A 220 -21.73 -1.16 18.37
C GLU A 220 -21.61 -2.67 18.55
N LEU A 221 -21.80 -3.44 17.47
CA LEU A 221 -21.57 -4.89 17.42
C LEU A 221 -20.10 -5.27 17.22
N ASN A 222 -19.17 -4.33 17.39
CA ASN A 222 -17.72 -4.52 17.27
C ASN A 222 -17.24 -4.92 15.86
N ILE A 223 -18.02 -4.60 14.82
CA ILE A 223 -17.62 -4.78 13.42
C ILE A 223 -16.80 -3.58 12.98
N SER A 224 -15.65 -3.78 12.33
CA SER A 224 -14.81 -2.67 11.89
C SER A 224 -15.53 -1.76 10.87
N LYS A 225 -15.27 -0.45 10.94
CA LYS A 225 -15.89 0.57 10.05
C LYS A 225 -15.83 0.19 8.57
N ILE A 226 -14.66 -0.28 8.12
CA ILE A 226 -14.43 -0.73 6.73
C ILE A 226 -15.33 -1.92 6.38
N THR A 227 -15.53 -2.85 7.32
CA THR A 227 -16.37 -4.03 7.08
C THR A 227 -17.86 -3.66 7.08
N ALA A 228 -18.29 -2.78 7.99
CA ALA A 228 -19.66 -2.26 8.04
C ALA A 228 -20.04 -1.49 6.76
N GLU A 229 -19.15 -0.62 6.29
CA GLU A 229 -19.35 0.12 5.04
C GLU A 229 -19.41 -0.80 3.81
N ASN A 230 -18.61 -1.87 3.79
CA ASN A 230 -18.64 -2.87 2.72
C ASN A 230 -19.91 -3.73 2.76
N LEU A 231 -20.42 -4.07 3.94
CA LEU A 231 -21.68 -4.81 4.08
C LEU A 231 -22.85 -4.00 3.52
N ILE A 232 -22.96 -2.72 3.90
CA ILE A 232 -24.05 -1.83 3.46
C ILE A 232 -23.97 -1.51 1.97
N LYS A 233 -22.77 -1.48 1.38
CA LYS A 233 -22.61 -1.23 -0.06
C LYS A 233 -23.06 -2.40 -0.93
N ASN A 234 -22.85 -3.63 -0.45
CA ASN A 234 -22.96 -4.84 -1.28
C ASN A 234 -24.17 -5.72 -0.96
N ASN A 235 -25.00 -5.35 0.02
CA ASN A 235 -26.14 -6.15 0.47
C ASN A 235 -27.38 -5.29 0.66
N ASP A 236 -28.55 -5.94 0.66
CA ASP A 236 -29.82 -5.29 0.94
C ASP A 236 -29.87 -4.76 2.39
N GLN A 237 -30.29 -3.50 2.56
CA GLN A 237 -30.33 -2.84 3.86
C GLN A 237 -31.39 -3.47 4.78
N GLY A 238 -32.49 -3.96 4.21
CA GLY A 238 -33.51 -4.70 4.95
C GLY A 238 -32.99 -6.03 5.50
N LEU A 239 -32.16 -6.73 4.74
CA LEU A 239 -31.48 -7.94 5.18
C LEU A 239 -30.49 -7.66 6.32
N ILE A 240 -29.68 -6.60 6.22
CA ILE A 240 -28.75 -6.19 7.28
C ILE A 240 -29.51 -5.85 8.57
N LYS A 241 -30.62 -5.10 8.46
CA LYS A 241 -31.46 -4.75 9.62
C LYS A 241 -32.02 -5.99 10.31
N LYS A 242 -32.54 -6.96 9.54
CA LYS A 242 -33.02 -8.24 10.07
C LYS A 242 -31.91 -9.04 10.74
N TRP A 243 -30.70 -9.03 10.20
CA TRP A 243 -29.55 -9.72 10.80
C TRP A 243 -29.07 -9.07 12.10
N ILE A 244 -29.08 -7.73 12.18
CA ILE A 244 -28.78 -7.00 13.43
C ILE A 244 -29.77 -7.37 14.53
N GLU A 245 -31.04 -7.63 14.20
CA GLU A 245 -32.04 -8.10 15.17
C GLU A 245 -31.84 -9.59 15.50
N ALA A 246 -31.58 -10.42 14.49
CA ALA A 246 -31.48 -11.86 14.60
C ALA A 246 -30.23 -12.34 15.34
N ILE A 247 -29.11 -11.59 15.30
CA ILE A 247 -27.84 -11.97 15.94
C ILE A 247 -27.97 -12.15 17.46
N ASN A 248 -28.93 -11.44 18.08
CA ASN A 248 -29.21 -11.55 19.50
C ASN A 248 -29.85 -12.89 19.90
N TYR A 249 -30.40 -13.63 18.93
CA TYR A 249 -30.97 -14.97 19.09
C TYR A 249 -29.99 -16.08 18.67
N SER A 250 -28.74 -15.71 18.37
CA SER A 250 -27.67 -16.67 18.10
C SER A 250 -26.85 -16.94 19.36
N ASN A 251 -26.43 -18.19 19.54
CA ASN A 251 -25.50 -18.61 20.61
C ASN A 251 -24.02 -18.43 20.21
N ALA A 252 -23.72 -17.52 19.28
CA ALA A 252 -22.36 -17.33 18.79
C ALA A 252 -21.50 -16.54 19.80
N ASP A 253 -20.30 -17.07 20.10
CA ASP A 253 -19.31 -16.39 20.95
C ASP A 253 -18.81 -15.09 20.31
N ASP A 254 -18.55 -15.11 19.00
CA ASP A 254 -18.21 -13.94 18.20
C ASP A 254 -19.39 -13.57 17.28
N LYS A 255 -20.28 -12.74 17.83
CA LYS A 255 -21.45 -12.21 17.12
C LYS A 255 -21.07 -11.36 15.90
N ALA A 256 -19.92 -10.69 15.94
CA ALA A 256 -19.46 -9.83 14.85
C ALA A 256 -19.03 -10.67 13.64
N ALA A 257 -18.16 -11.67 13.87
CA ALA A 257 -17.70 -12.58 12.84
C ALA A 257 -18.86 -13.43 12.29
N TYR A 258 -19.76 -13.90 13.16
CA TYR A 258 -20.94 -14.67 12.77
C TYR A 258 -21.86 -13.87 11.85
N LEU A 259 -22.20 -12.63 12.22
CA LEU A 259 -23.06 -11.75 11.40
C LEU A 259 -22.43 -11.45 10.03
N VAL A 260 -21.14 -11.10 9.99
CA VAL A 260 -20.43 -10.83 8.73
C VAL A 260 -20.43 -12.05 7.82
N LYS A 261 -20.19 -13.24 8.37
CA LYS A 261 -20.17 -14.49 7.61
C LYS A 261 -21.56 -14.87 7.12
N ALA A 262 -22.56 -14.79 7.98
CA ALA A 262 -23.95 -15.13 7.65
C ALA A 262 -24.52 -14.26 6.53
N ILE A 263 -24.20 -12.96 6.50
CA ILE A 263 -24.63 -12.05 5.43
C ILE A 263 -23.90 -12.37 4.12
N ARG A 264 -22.59 -12.65 4.16
CA ARG A 264 -21.79 -12.94 2.96
C ARG A 264 -22.13 -14.28 2.31
N GLU A 265 -22.44 -15.28 3.13
CA GLU A 265 -22.74 -16.65 2.69
C GLU A 265 -24.25 -16.92 2.60
N ASN A 266 -25.09 -15.89 2.79
CA ASN A 266 -26.55 -15.94 2.69
C ASN A 266 -27.19 -17.05 3.55
N TRP A 267 -26.77 -17.14 4.82
CA TRP A 267 -27.27 -18.13 5.75
C TRP A 267 -28.75 -17.89 6.11
N GLN A 268 -29.41 -18.92 6.65
CA GLN A 268 -30.76 -18.76 7.21
C GLN A 268 -30.70 -18.10 8.60
N PHE A 269 -31.76 -17.38 8.95
CA PHE A 269 -31.88 -16.76 10.28
C PHE A 269 -31.99 -17.82 11.39
N PRO A 270 -31.53 -17.52 12.62
CA PRO A 270 -31.72 -18.38 13.77
C PRO A 270 -33.19 -18.77 13.98
N GLU A 271 -33.42 -20.04 14.33
CA GLU A 271 -34.76 -20.62 14.46
C GLU A 271 -35.62 -19.91 15.51
N GLU A 272 -35.01 -19.51 16.63
CA GLU A 272 -35.64 -18.73 17.71
C GLU A 272 -36.14 -17.36 17.22
N TYR A 273 -35.40 -16.70 16.32
CA TYR A 273 -35.82 -15.45 15.70
C TYR A 273 -37.02 -15.66 14.76
N LEU A 274 -37.02 -16.74 13.97
CA LEU A 274 -38.14 -17.10 13.09
C LEU A 274 -39.40 -17.52 13.86
N ARG A 275 -39.26 -18.18 15.02
CA ARG A 275 -40.39 -18.52 15.89
C ARG A 275 -41.05 -17.26 16.46
N LYS A 276 -40.25 -16.34 17.01
CA LYS A 276 -40.75 -15.09 17.56
C LYS A 276 -41.45 -14.21 16.53
N LYS A 277 -40.90 -14.11 15.31
CA LYS A 277 -41.55 -13.32 14.24
C LYS A 277 -42.89 -13.90 13.80
N ARG A 278 -43.05 -15.23 13.81
CA ARG A 278 -44.35 -15.88 13.55
C ARG A 278 -45.38 -15.62 14.64
N GLU A 279 -44.95 -15.58 15.90
CA GLU A 279 -45.83 -15.24 17.03
C GLU A 279 -46.28 -13.78 17.02
N GLU A 280 -45.38 -12.84 16.68
CA GLU A 280 -45.70 -11.42 16.51
C GLU A 280 -46.71 -11.21 15.37
N GLN A 281 -46.53 -11.88 14.23
CA GLN A 281 -47.46 -11.81 13.10
C GLN A 281 -48.86 -12.33 13.45
N ARG A 282 -48.94 -13.46 14.16
CA ARG A 282 -50.24 -13.99 14.62
C ARG A 282 -50.98 -13.02 15.52
N LYS A 283 -50.29 -12.39 16.47
CA LYS A 283 -50.89 -11.40 17.39
C LYS A 283 -51.38 -10.16 16.65
N GLU A 284 -50.60 -9.63 15.70
CA GLU A 284 -51.04 -8.50 14.88
C GLU A 284 -52.27 -8.82 14.01
N GLU A 285 -52.38 -10.05 13.49
CA GLU A 285 -53.55 -10.50 12.74
C GLU A 285 -54.78 -10.66 13.63
N GLU A 286 -54.61 -11.23 14.82
CA GLU A 286 -55.65 -11.35 15.85
C GLU A 286 -56.16 -9.94 16.26
N GLU A 287 -55.27 -9.00 16.57
CA GLU A 287 -55.61 -7.61 16.93
C GLU A 287 -56.28 -6.83 15.80
N LYS A 288 -55.82 -6.97 14.54
CA LYS A 288 -56.48 -6.35 13.37
C LYS A 288 -57.88 -6.90 13.20
N THR A 289 -58.06 -8.20 13.40
CA THR A 289 -59.36 -8.86 13.29
C THR A 289 -60.32 -8.38 14.38
N GLU A 290 -59.82 -8.21 15.62
CA GLU A 290 -60.60 -7.63 16.71
C GLU A 290 -60.94 -6.16 16.47
N HIS A 291 -59.99 -5.35 16.01
CA HIS A 291 -60.24 -3.93 15.72
C HIS A 291 -61.28 -3.74 14.61
N ILE A 292 -61.26 -4.58 13.57
CA ILE A 292 -62.27 -4.58 12.50
C ILE A 292 -63.64 -4.97 13.05
N LYS A 293 -63.72 -5.97 13.94
CA LYS A 293 -64.97 -6.37 14.60
C LYS A 293 -65.55 -5.23 15.45
N ILE A 294 -64.71 -4.56 16.26
CA ILE A 294 -65.12 -3.44 17.12
C ILE A 294 -65.67 -2.27 16.28
N LYS A 295 -64.96 -1.86 15.21
CA LYS A 295 -65.43 -0.79 14.31
C LYS A 295 -66.79 -1.11 13.67
N ARG A 296 -66.99 -2.36 13.26
CA ARG A 296 -68.25 -2.80 12.65
C ARG A 296 -69.42 -2.76 13.66
N GLN A 297 -69.16 -3.10 14.92
CA GLN A 297 -70.15 -3.04 16.00
C GLN A 297 -70.54 -1.60 16.36
N GLU A 298 -69.58 -0.66 16.33
CA GLU A 298 -69.83 0.77 16.56
C GLU A 298 -70.65 1.42 15.44
N GLU A 299 -70.43 1.02 14.18
CA GLU A 299 -71.23 1.48 13.03
C GLU A 299 -72.67 0.95 13.07
N GLU A 300 -72.89 -0.27 13.55
CA GLU A 300 -74.23 -0.84 13.73
C GLU A 300 -75.00 -0.16 14.89
N ASN A 301 -74.32 0.22 15.97
CA ASN A 301 -74.92 0.95 17.09
C ASN A 301 -75.24 2.42 16.78
N LYS A 302 -74.56 3.06 15.81
CA LYS A 302 -74.88 4.42 15.35
C LYS A 302 -76.07 4.50 14.38
N LYS A 303 -76.55 3.36 13.87
CA LYS A 303 -77.68 3.26 12.93
C LYS A 303 -79.00 2.88 13.61
N ARG A 304 -79.00 2.66 14.93
CA ARG A 304 -80.21 2.49 15.77
C ARG A 304 -80.47 3.77 16.55
#